data_AF-A0A3R9DTM2-F1
#
_entry.id   AF-A0A3R9DTM2-F1
#
_cell.length_a   1.000
_cell.length_b   1.000
_cell.length_c   1.000
_cell.angle_alpha   90.00
_cell.angle_beta   90.00
_cell.angle_gamma   90.00
#
_symmetry.space_group_name_H-M   'P 1'
#
loop_
_entity.id
_entity.type
_entity.pdbx_description
1 polymer ?
#
loop_
_entity_poly.entity_id
_entity_poly.type
_entity_poly.pdbx_seq_one_letter_code
_entity_poly.pdbx_strand_id
1 'polypeptide(L)'
;MKLLPDAELEPALRGATRRVGRWVAWLAVLAAPLLMIAGLIVLQPAGAPSMRDGGAPAPSSSPEGWAEMYVRSWLSATRDDPADLETFYPPGMKSQRAVGTQVPVDTAVVSAVSPAPAVWSIVVVADVLVLQPDGKRAATLLCAQVAMTGTEAAYVAAALPTPVACPGIGGAVELAYDELADPGGPLGQSVTGFLAAYLAGQGQLDRFVSPGASLALPRPAPYTAVQVAEVRTHEKFEPGQAARPVDGTVVHSFTRAWGWDATGQNTPVDYALTLVARAGRWEINRIEPAPLIAGR
;
A
#
# COMPACT_ATOMS: atom_id res chain seq x y z
N MET A 1 -20.08 54.67 -56.10
CA MET A 1 -19.89 55.87 -56.95
C MET A 1 -19.93 57.09 -56.04
N LYS A 2 -18.98 58.01 -56.25
CA LYS A 2 -18.51 59.13 -55.40
C LYS A 2 -17.63 58.74 -54.20
N LEU A 3 -16.53 59.42 -53.89
CA LEU A 3 -15.49 60.17 -54.60
C LEU A 3 -14.56 60.64 -53.46
N LEU A 4 -13.24 60.44 -53.59
CA LEU A 4 -12.15 61.00 -52.78
C LEU A 4 -12.24 62.55 -52.68
N PRO A 5 -11.59 63.21 -51.68
CA PRO A 5 -10.18 63.59 -51.88
C PRO A 5 -9.26 63.49 -50.65
N ASP A 6 -8.00 63.26 -51.02
CA ASP A 6 -6.78 63.46 -50.25
C ASP A 6 -6.61 64.90 -49.75
N ALA A 7 -5.90 65.04 -48.63
CA ALA A 7 -5.06 66.20 -48.36
C ALA A 7 -3.82 65.75 -47.59
N GLU A 8 -2.71 65.65 -48.33
CA GLU A 8 -1.35 65.69 -47.79
C GLU A 8 -1.07 67.02 -47.09
N LEU A 9 -0.20 67.00 -46.07
CA LEU A 9 0.83 68.02 -45.81
C LEU A 9 1.77 67.52 -44.69
N GLU A 10 2.98 67.10 -45.10
CA GLU A 10 4.22 67.09 -44.32
C GLU A 10 4.59 68.53 -43.81
N PRO A 11 5.75 68.78 -43.16
CA PRO A 11 6.41 68.13 -42.04
C PRO A 11 6.78 69.15 -40.93
N ALA A 12 6.89 68.75 -39.66
CA ALA A 12 7.55 69.56 -38.63
C ALA A 12 8.63 68.74 -37.91
N LEU A 13 9.84 68.90 -38.45
CA LEU A 13 11.10 68.40 -37.92
C LEU A 13 11.43 68.98 -36.53
N ARG A 14 12.11 68.13 -35.75
CA ARG A 14 13.19 68.46 -34.79
C ARG A 14 12.80 69.31 -33.58
N GLY A 15 12.45 68.62 -32.49
CA GLY A 15 12.42 69.28 -31.19
C GLY A 15 12.26 68.42 -29.95
N ALA A 16 12.50 67.10 -29.97
CA ALA A 16 12.26 66.31 -28.75
C ALA A 16 13.14 65.06 -28.53
N THR A 17 14.18 64.83 -29.34
CA THR A 17 14.98 63.60 -29.25
C THR A 17 16.02 63.57 -28.12
N ARG A 18 16.08 64.56 -27.23
CA ARG A 18 16.97 64.53 -26.04
C ARG A 18 16.29 64.34 -24.70
N ARG A 19 14.95 64.32 -24.63
CA ARG A 19 14.23 64.11 -23.36
C ARG A 19 13.71 62.69 -23.14
N VAL A 20 13.49 61.90 -24.18
CA VAL A 20 12.94 60.53 -24.03
C VAL A 20 13.99 59.53 -23.49
N GLY A 21 15.27 59.67 -23.87
CA GLY A 21 16.33 58.75 -23.42
C GLY A 21 16.60 58.77 -21.91
N ARG A 22 16.39 59.90 -21.23
CA ARG A 22 16.57 60.01 -19.76
C ARG A 22 15.46 59.29 -18.98
N TRP A 23 14.23 59.23 -19.51
CA TRP A 23 13.12 58.56 -18.83
C TRP A 23 13.18 57.03 -18.96
N VAL A 24 13.67 56.52 -20.10
CA VAL A 24 13.90 55.08 -20.29
C VAL A 24 15.02 54.57 -19.38
N ALA A 25 16.08 55.36 -19.17
CA ALA A 25 17.17 55.00 -18.25
C ALA A 25 16.72 54.95 -16.78
N TRP A 26 15.82 55.83 -16.35
CA TRP A 26 15.28 55.82 -14.98
C TRP A 26 14.31 54.66 -14.72
N LEU A 27 13.56 54.21 -15.73
CA LEU A 27 12.71 53.01 -15.64
C LEU A 27 13.54 51.73 -15.50
N ALA A 28 14.70 51.63 -16.16
CA ALA A 28 15.58 50.47 -16.05
C ALA A 28 16.22 50.35 -14.64
N VAL A 29 16.52 51.47 -13.98
CA VAL A 29 17.11 51.47 -12.62
C VAL A 29 16.05 51.16 -11.54
N LEU A 30 14.79 51.54 -11.75
CA LEU A 30 13.69 51.21 -10.83
C LEU A 30 13.14 49.79 -11.00
N ALA A 31 13.35 49.14 -12.16
CA ALA A 31 12.96 47.74 -12.37
C ALA A 31 13.90 46.73 -11.69
N ALA A 32 15.12 47.15 -11.34
CA ALA A 32 16.13 46.29 -10.71
C ALA A 32 15.73 45.77 -9.31
N PRO A 33 15.22 46.57 -8.36
CA PRO A 33 14.79 46.04 -7.06
C PRO A 33 13.54 45.14 -7.14
N LEU A 34 12.63 45.40 -8.08
CA LEU A 34 11.43 44.56 -8.28
C LEU A 34 11.77 43.18 -8.86
N LEU A 35 12.73 43.11 -9.79
CA LEU A 35 13.24 41.82 -10.29
C LEU A 35 14.06 41.07 -9.24
N MET A 36 14.73 41.78 -8.32
CA MET A 36 15.47 41.15 -7.22
C MET A 36 14.52 40.53 -6.16
N ILE A 37 13.40 41.20 -5.87
CA ILE A 37 12.36 40.65 -4.97
C ILE A 37 11.62 39.47 -5.62
N ALA A 38 11.32 39.53 -6.93
CA ALA A 38 10.74 38.41 -7.66
C ALA A 38 11.72 37.20 -7.74
N GLY A 39 13.02 37.46 -7.88
CA GLY A 39 14.06 36.41 -7.87
C GLY A 39 14.20 35.69 -6.53
N LEU A 40 13.97 36.38 -5.41
CA LEU A 40 13.99 35.78 -4.06
C LEU A 40 12.78 34.88 -3.77
N ILE A 41 11.68 35.02 -4.51
CA ILE A 41 10.52 34.10 -4.43
C ILE A 41 10.80 32.82 -5.22
N VAL A 42 11.65 32.86 -6.25
CA VAL A 42 11.98 31.70 -7.10
C VAL A 42 13.15 30.86 -6.54
N LEU A 43 14.01 31.44 -5.69
CA LEU A 43 15.12 30.75 -5.03
C LEU A 43 14.86 30.40 -3.55
N GLN A 44 13.61 30.22 -3.15
CA GLN A 44 13.37 29.48 -1.91
C GLN A 44 14.00 28.10 -2.07
N PRO A 45 14.90 27.66 -1.16
CA PRO A 45 15.33 26.27 -1.16
C PRO A 45 14.04 25.44 -1.10
N ALA A 46 13.83 24.56 -2.07
CA ALA A 46 12.80 23.56 -1.97
C ALA A 46 13.00 22.91 -0.61
N GLY A 47 12.06 23.14 0.31
CA GLY A 47 12.08 22.49 1.60
C GLY A 47 12.34 21.01 1.34
N ALA A 48 13.19 20.40 2.17
CA ALA A 48 13.31 18.95 2.19
C ALA A 48 11.90 18.37 2.02
N PRO A 49 11.71 17.38 1.13
CA PRO A 49 10.38 16.90 0.78
C PRO A 49 9.61 16.76 2.07
N SER A 50 8.48 17.48 2.17
CA SER A 50 7.58 17.30 3.29
C SER A 50 7.43 15.80 3.39
N MET A 51 7.89 15.23 4.52
CA MET A 51 7.40 13.94 4.95
C MET A 51 5.91 14.02 4.64
N ARG A 52 5.38 13.10 3.82
CA ARG A 52 3.92 13.03 3.65
C ARG A 52 3.39 13.27 5.05
N ASP A 53 2.55 14.27 5.25
CA ASP A 53 1.66 14.22 6.39
C ASP A 53 0.97 12.89 6.15
N GLY A 54 1.46 11.83 6.80
CA GLY A 54 0.69 10.62 7.00
C GLY A 54 -0.56 11.19 7.58
N GLY A 55 -1.63 11.21 6.77
CA GLY A 55 -2.83 11.99 7.07
C GLY A 55 -3.10 11.83 8.54
N ALA A 56 -3.25 12.97 9.25
CA ALA A 56 -3.14 13.06 10.71
C ALA A 56 -3.44 11.71 11.36
N PRO A 57 -2.48 11.06 12.06
CA PRO A 57 -2.65 9.69 12.51
C PRO A 57 -4.07 9.55 13.05
N ALA A 58 -4.84 8.61 12.48
CA ALA A 58 -6.19 8.34 12.97
C ALA A 58 -6.09 8.35 14.49
N PRO A 59 -6.90 9.14 15.22
CA PRO A 59 -6.65 9.44 16.62
C PRO A 59 -6.36 8.13 17.33
N SER A 60 -5.09 7.88 17.65
CA SER A 60 -4.57 6.59 18.12
C SER A 60 -4.83 6.47 19.61
N SER A 61 -6.06 6.82 19.98
CA SER A 61 -6.57 6.92 21.34
C SER A 61 -7.16 5.59 21.83
N SER A 62 -7.05 4.56 21.01
CA SER A 62 -7.63 3.26 21.25
C SER A 62 -6.52 2.29 21.70
N PRO A 63 -6.79 1.46 22.73
CA PRO A 63 -5.74 0.67 23.38
C PRO A 63 -5.51 -0.68 22.69
N GLU A 64 -5.67 -0.82 21.37
CA GLU A 64 -5.53 -2.10 20.65
C GLU A 64 -4.16 -2.74 20.83
N GLY A 65 -3.08 -1.98 20.57
CA GLY A 65 -1.73 -2.49 20.76
C GLY A 65 -1.44 -2.83 22.22
N TRP A 66 -2.02 -2.08 23.17
CA TRP A 66 -1.93 -2.38 24.60
C TRP A 66 -2.69 -3.66 24.97
N ALA A 67 -3.86 -3.88 24.37
CA ALA A 67 -4.67 -5.08 24.54
C ALA A 67 -3.93 -6.33 24.04
N GLU A 68 -3.25 -6.24 22.88
CA GLU A 68 -2.42 -7.33 22.36
C GLU A 68 -1.30 -7.71 23.34
N MET A 69 -0.57 -6.71 23.86
CA MET A 69 0.48 -6.94 24.85
C MET A 69 -0.08 -7.52 26.14
N TYR A 70 -1.23 -7.06 26.60
CA TYR A 70 -1.90 -7.60 27.79
C TYR A 70 -2.26 -9.08 27.61
N VAL A 71 -2.85 -9.46 26.48
CA VAL A 71 -3.22 -10.85 26.18
C VAL A 71 -1.97 -11.72 26.05
N ARG A 72 -0.90 -11.21 25.41
CA ARG A 72 0.39 -11.91 25.36
C ARG A 72 0.95 -12.16 26.76
N SER A 73 0.98 -11.16 27.64
CA SER A 73 1.42 -11.30 29.03
C SER A 73 0.55 -12.29 29.82
N TRP A 74 -0.77 -12.23 29.65
CA TRP A 74 -1.70 -13.17 30.27
C TRP A 74 -1.45 -14.61 29.81
N LEU A 75 -1.21 -14.83 28.51
CA LEU A 75 -0.89 -16.15 27.96
C LEU A 75 0.50 -16.65 28.36
N SER A 76 1.46 -15.76 28.57
CA SER A 76 2.81 -16.09 29.04
C SER A 76 2.89 -16.33 30.55
N ALA A 77 1.97 -15.78 31.35
CA ALA A 77 2.03 -15.89 32.81
C ALA A 77 1.94 -17.34 33.30
N THR A 78 2.87 -17.70 34.20
CA THR A 78 2.99 -19.04 34.78
C THR A 78 2.85 -18.99 36.30
N ARG A 79 2.90 -20.17 36.94
CA ARG A 79 2.92 -20.26 38.41
C ARG A 79 4.11 -19.55 39.04
N ASP A 80 5.26 -19.65 38.37
CA ASP A 80 6.54 -19.22 38.89
C ASP A 80 6.91 -17.80 38.42
N ASP A 81 6.21 -17.30 37.39
CA ASP A 81 6.44 -15.98 36.80
C ASP A 81 5.13 -15.29 36.40
N PRO A 82 4.53 -14.51 37.31
CA PRO A 82 3.37 -13.66 37.02
C PRO A 82 3.75 -12.21 36.66
N ALA A 83 5.03 -11.84 36.69
CA ALA A 83 5.47 -10.43 36.75
C ALA A 83 5.03 -9.62 35.51
N ASP A 84 5.08 -10.23 34.32
CA ASP A 84 4.67 -9.59 33.08
C ASP A 84 3.18 -9.23 33.04
N LEU A 85 2.36 -9.92 33.83
CA LEU A 85 0.92 -9.69 33.91
C LEU A 85 0.57 -8.57 34.89
N GLU A 86 1.36 -8.41 35.95
CA GLU A 86 1.21 -7.35 36.95
C GLU A 86 1.46 -5.95 36.35
N THR A 87 2.13 -5.88 35.20
CA THR A 87 2.29 -4.64 34.40
C THR A 87 0.94 -4.10 33.89
N PHE A 88 -0.02 -4.99 33.62
CA PHE A 88 -1.28 -4.63 32.96
C PHE A 88 -2.51 -4.79 33.86
N TYR A 89 -2.41 -5.64 34.89
CA TYR A 89 -3.50 -6.01 35.78
C TYR A 89 -3.02 -6.02 37.24
N PRO A 90 -3.89 -5.70 38.22
CA PRO A 90 -3.47 -5.63 39.62
C PRO A 90 -2.75 -6.90 40.13
N PRO A 91 -1.79 -6.74 41.06
CA PRO A 91 -0.96 -7.84 41.55
C PRO A 91 -1.75 -8.86 42.37
N GLY A 92 -1.18 -10.05 42.52
CA GLY A 92 -1.75 -11.13 43.33
C GLY A 92 -2.56 -12.17 42.56
N MET A 93 -2.70 -12.00 41.24
CA MET A 93 -3.23 -13.07 40.39
C MET A 93 -2.09 -13.93 39.85
N LYS A 94 -2.21 -15.25 40.05
CA LYS A 94 -1.22 -16.23 39.60
C LYS A 94 -1.87 -17.23 38.66
N SER A 95 -1.26 -17.43 37.51
CA SER A 95 -1.56 -18.56 36.64
C SER A 95 -1.13 -19.85 37.35
N GLN A 96 -1.94 -20.92 37.27
CA GLN A 96 -1.50 -22.24 37.78
C GLN A 96 -0.75 -23.05 36.72
N ARG A 97 -0.59 -22.51 35.51
CA ARG A 97 0.05 -23.21 34.39
C ARG A 97 1.54 -23.40 34.64
N ALA A 98 2.04 -24.57 34.27
CA ALA A 98 3.47 -24.83 34.22
C ALA A 98 4.11 -24.12 33.02
N VAL A 99 5.39 -23.79 33.16
CA VAL A 99 6.19 -23.15 32.11
C VAL A 99 6.16 -23.98 30.82
N GLY A 100 5.97 -23.31 29.68
CA GLY A 100 6.06 -23.92 28.36
C GLY A 100 4.88 -24.80 27.94
N THR A 101 3.80 -24.84 28.73
CA THR A 101 2.54 -25.53 28.38
C THR A 101 1.73 -24.78 27.33
N GLN A 102 1.79 -23.45 27.35
CA GLN A 102 1.26 -22.56 26.34
C GLN A 102 2.30 -21.48 26.06
N VAL A 103 2.61 -21.27 24.79
CA VAL A 103 3.58 -20.26 24.35
C VAL A 103 2.90 -19.38 23.31
N PRO A 104 2.55 -18.13 23.62
CA PRO A 104 2.01 -17.22 22.62
C PRO A 104 3.12 -16.90 21.60
N VAL A 105 2.83 -17.11 20.32
CA VAL A 105 3.72 -16.82 19.20
C VAL A 105 3.46 -15.38 18.73
N ASP A 106 2.20 -15.12 18.40
CA ASP A 106 1.74 -13.84 17.87
C ASP A 106 0.35 -13.46 18.40
N THR A 107 0.02 -12.17 18.32
CA THR A 107 -1.27 -11.60 18.74
C THR A 107 -1.72 -10.53 17.76
N ALA A 108 -3.02 -10.37 17.57
CA ALA A 108 -3.59 -9.30 16.74
C ALA A 108 -4.99 -8.91 17.24
N VAL A 109 -5.36 -7.63 17.14
CA VAL A 109 -6.75 -7.21 17.34
C VAL A 109 -7.65 -7.63 16.18
N VAL A 110 -8.76 -8.28 16.52
CA VAL A 110 -9.83 -8.68 15.59
C VAL A 110 -10.96 -7.66 15.56
N SER A 111 -11.30 -7.10 16.72
CA SER A 111 -12.34 -6.07 16.83
C SER A 111 -12.10 -5.20 18.06
N ALA A 112 -12.49 -3.94 17.97
CA ALA A 112 -12.48 -3.00 19.08
C ALA A 112 -13.78 -2.20 19.06
N VAL A 113 -14.44 -2.10 20.20
CA VAL A 113 -15.63 -1.26 20.38
C VAL A 113 -15.49 -0.46 21.67
N SER A 114 -16.05 0.74 21.70
CA SER A 114 -16.08 1.58 22.90
C SER A 114 -17.52 1.69 23.42
N PRO A 115 -17.93 0.86 24.39
CA PRO A 115 -19.30 0.87 24.88
C PRO A 115 -19.63 2.11 25.74
N ALA A 116 -18.62 2.80 26.26
CA ALA A 116 -18.75 4.04 27.04
C ALA A 116 -17.48 4.89 26.86
N PRO A 117 -17.53 6.22 27.11
CA PRO A 117 -16.35 7.07 27.04
C PRO A 117 -15.22 6.52 27.92
N ALA A 118 -13.99 6.49 27.37
CA ALA A 118 -12.80 5.98 28.03
C ALA A 118 -12.85 4.49 28.44
N VAL A 119 -13.79 3.71 27.87
CA VAL A 119 -13.90 2.27 28.06
C VAL A 119 -13.87 1.59 26.70
N TRP A 120 -13.10 0.51 26.61
CA TRP A 120 -12.96 -0.30 25.40
C TRP A 120 -13.20 -1.77 25.70
N SER A 121 -13.84 -2.45 24.76
CA SER A 121 -13.96 -3.89 24.69
C SER A 121 -13.28 -4.36 23.41
N ILE A 122 -12.20 -5.10 23.54
CA ILE A 122 -11.33 -5.48 22.42
C ILE A 122 -11.25 -7.00 22.37
N VAL A 123 -11.42 -7.58 21.18
CA VAL A 123 -11.17 -9.00 20.94
C VAL A 123 -9.81 -9.13 20.28
N VAL A 124 -8.91 -9.85 20.94
CA VAL A 124 -7.57 -10.19 20.46
C VAL A 124 -7.55 -11.66 20.08
N VAL A 125 -7.03 -11.98 18.89
CA VAL A 125 -6.64 -13.34 18.52
C VAL A 125 -5.17 -13.56 18.86
N ALA A 126 -4.85 -14.73 19.35
CA ALA A 126 -3.49 -15.18 19.61
C ALA A 126 -3.23 -16.51 18.92
N ASP A 127 -2.09 -16.63 18.26
CA ASP A 127 -1.53 -17.93 17.88
C ASP A 127 -0.73 -18.48 19.06
N VAL A 128 -1.10 -19.66 19.53
CA VAL A 128 -0.54 -20.27 20.73
C VAL A 128 -0.05 -21.68 20.40
N LEU A 129 1.21 -21.94 20.72
CA LEU A 129 1.73 -23.31 20.76
C LEU A 129 1.32 -23.96 22.08
N VAL A 130 0.41 -24.93 22.01
CA VAL A 130 -0.10 -25.67 23.16
C VAL A 130 0.59 -27.03 23.24
N LEU A 131 1.17 -27.36 24.39
CA LEU A 131 1.72 -28.68 24.68
C LEU A 131 0.59 -29.71 24.75
N GLN A 132 0.70 -30.74 23.91
CA GLN A 132 -0.24 -31.85 23.83
C GLN A 132 0.21 -33.02 24.72
N PRO A 133 -0.69 -33.93 25.09
CA PRO A 133 -0.35 -35.12 25.89
C PRO A 133 0.71 -36.03 25.26
N ASP A 134 0.89 -35.98 23.94
CA ASP A 134 1.93 -36.73 23.21
C ASP A 134 3.31 -36.06 23.28
N GLY A 135 3.45 -34.96 24.02
CA GLY A 135 4.68 -34.19 24.18
C GLY A 135 4.98 -33.23 23.04
N LYS A 136 4.17 -33.18 21.98
CA LYS A 136 4.33 -32.23 20.88
C LYS A 136 3.61 -30.93 21.16
N ARG A 137 3.96 -29.89 20.40
CA ARG A 137 3.25 -28.62 20.42
C ARG A 137 2.40 -28.48 19.16
N ALA A 138 1.14 -28.14 19.34
CA ALA A 138 0.23 -27.82 18.25
C ALA A 138 -0.08 -26.32 18.27
N ALA A 139 -0.05 -25.69 17.09
CA ALA A 139 -0.53 -24.32 16.93
C ALA A 139 -2.07 -24.30 17.08
N THR A 140 -2.59 -23.32 17.80
CA THR A 140 -4.02 -23.17 18.07
C THR A 140 -4.34 -21.70 18.18
N LEU A 141 -5.41 -21.27 17.50
CA LEU A 141 -5.95 -19.93 17.66
C LEU A 141 -6.78 -19.84 18.94
N LEU A 142 -6.50 -18.84 19.76
CA LEU A 142 -7.29 -18.48 20.92
C LEU A 142 -7.73 -17.04 20.77
N CYS A 143 -9.02 -16.77 20.96
CA CYS A 143 -9.53 -15.40 20.99
C CYS A 143 -9.93 -15.04 22.41
N ALA A 144 -9.53 -13.85 22.84
CA ALA A 144 -9.83 -13.33 24.16
C ALA A 144 -10.39 -11.92 24.05
N GLN A 145 -11.51 -11.69 24.74
CA GLN A 145 -12.06 -10.36 24.94
C GLN A 145 -11.42 -9.73 26.17
N VAL A 146 -10.96 -8.49 26.03
CA VAL A 146 -10.39 -7.69 27.11
C VAL A 146 -11.16 -6.39 27.27
N ALA A 147 -11.38 -6.01 28.52
CA ALA A 147 -11.95 -4.72 28.88
C ALA A 147 -10.84 -3.80 29.37
N MET A 148 -10.71 -2.63 28.76
CA MET A 148 -9.72 -1.62 29.12
C MET A 148 -10.40 -0.30 29.45
N THR A 149 -9.81 0.45 30.37
CA THR A 149 -10.24 1.80 30.73
C THR A 149 -9.03 2.71 30.87
N GLY A 150 -9.20 4.01 30.61
CA GLY A 150 -8.10 4.97 30.77
C GLY A 150 -8.10 6.09 29.74
N THR A 151 -6.91 6.63 29.50
CA THR A 151 -6.66 7.74 28.59
C THR A 151 -5.47 7.42 27.69
N GLU A 152 -5.20 8.23 26.67
CA GLU A 152 -4.02 8.07 25.81
C GLU A 152 -2.69 7.98 26.59
N ALA A 153 -2.62 8.61 27.76
CA ALA A 153 -1.42 8.60 28.61
C ALA A 153 -1.29 7.33 29.48
N ALA A 154 -2.38 6.61 29.73
CA ALA A 154 -2.39 5.44 30.60
C ALA A 154 -3.66 4.60 30.40
N TYR A 155 -3.49 3.32 30.12
CA TYR A 155 -4.56 2.33 30.05
C TYR A 155 -4.39 1.30 31.18
N VAL A 156 -5.51 0.79 31.69
CA VAL A 156 -5.52 -0.31 32.66
C VAL A 156 -6.57 -1.34 32.24
N ALA A 157 -6.22 -2.62 32.39
CA ALA A 157 -7.19 -3.69 32.20
C ALA A 157 -8.19 -3.70 33.37
N ALA A 158 -9.48 -3.67 33.04
CA ALA A 158 -10.55 -3.67 34.04
C ALA A 158 -10.86 -5.08 34.56
N ALA A 159 -10.50 -6.12 33.80
CA ALA A 159 -10.72 -7.52 34.12
C ALA A 159 -9.71 -8.40 33.38
N LEU A 160 -9.61 -9.67 33.79
CA LEU A 160 -8.83 -10.67 33.05
C LEU A 160 -9.37 -10.94 31.65
N PRO A 161 -8.51 -11.36 30.70
CA PRO A 161 -8.98 -11.74 29.39
C PRO A 161 -9.98 -12.89 29.49
N THR A 162 -11.09 -12.74 28.79
CA THR A 162 -12.16 -13.74 28.74
C THR A 162 -12.05 -14.50 27.42
N PRO A 163 -11.83 -15.82 27.42
CA PRO A 163 -11.85 -16.61 26.19
C PRO A 163 -13.21 -16.49 25.49
N VAL A 164 -13.18 -16.19 24.19
CA VAL A 164 -14.37 -16.08 23.33
C VAL A 164 -14.16 -16.87 22.04
N ALA A 165 -15.24 -17.11 21.30
CA ALA A 165 -15.13 -17.75 19.99
C ALA A 165 -14.33 -16.85 19.02
N CYS A 166 -13.35 -17.44 18.33
CA CYS A 166 -12.71 -16.78 17.21
C CYS A 166 -13.68 -16.66 16.02
N PRO A 167 -13.52 -15.63 15.17
CA PRO A 167 -14.19 -15.60 13.88
C PRO A 167 -13.92 -16.91 13.12
N GLY A 168 -14.95 -17.45 12.49
CA GLY A 168 -14.82 -18.63 11.65
C GLY A 168 -13.97 -18.35 10.41
N ILE A 169 -13.29 -19.37 9.94
CA ILE A 169 -12.60 -19.33 8.64
C ILE A 169 -13.68 -19.43 7.54
N GLY A 170 -13.69 -18.47 6.63
CA GLY A 170 -14.56 -18.49 5.45
C GLY A 170 -14.17 -19.58 4.46
N GLY A 171 -15.13 -20.04 3.65
CA GLY A 171 -14.85 -20.94 2.53
C GLY A 171 -14.03 -20.27 1.43
N ALA A 172 -13.49 -21.09 0.52
CA ALA A 172 -12.80 -20.60 -0.67
C ALA A 172 -13.73 -19.69 -1.49
N VAL A 173 -13.17 -18.59 -1.99
CA VAL A 173 -13.87 -17.64 -2.86
C VAL A 173 -13.60 -18.02 -4.31
N GLU A 174 -14.65 -18.09 -5.13
CA GLU A 174 -14.53 -18.28 -6.57
C GLU A 174 -14.14 -16.96 -7.25
N LEU A 175 -13.15 -17.01 -8.13
CA LEU A 175 -12.63 -15.84 -8.83
C LEU A 175 -13.21 -15.74 -10.24
N ALA A 176 -13.48 -14.53 -10.72
CA ALA A 176 -14.09 -14.29 -12.03
C ALA A 176 -13.07 -14.29 -13.18
N TYR A 177 -12.24 -15.33 -13.30
CA TYR A 177 -11.22 -15.46 -14.36
C TYR A 177 -11.38 -16.81 -15.07
N ASP A 178 -12.38 -16.91 -15.94
CA ASP A 178 -12.80 -18.20 -16.51
C ASP A 178 -11.94 -18.64 -17.70
N GLU A 179 -11.22 -17.72 -18.31
CA GLU A 179 -10.54 -17.94 -19.58
C GLU A 179 -9.05 -18.23 -19.35
N LEU A 180 -8.56 -19.36 -19.85
CA LEU A 180 -7.14 -19.70 -19.76
C LEU A 180 -6.38 -19.01 -20.92
N ALA A 181 -5.39 -18.19 -20.59
CA ALA A 181 -4.49 -17.60 -21.57
C ALA A 181 -3.25 -18.49 -21.78
N ASP A 182 -2.78 -18.57 -23.01
CA ASP A 182 -1.52 -19.26 -23.35
C ASP A 182 -0.32 -18.50 -22.73
N PRO A 183 0.44 -19.10 -21.79
CA PRO A 183 1.64 -18.48 -21.22
C PRO A 183 2.71 -18.17 -22.28
N GLY A 184 2.76 -18.95 -23.37
CA GLY A 184 3.65 -18.72 -24.50
C GLY A 184 3.17 -17.65 -25.47
N GLY A 185 1.91 -17.21 -25.37
CA GLY A 185 1.32 -16.17 -26.21
C GLY A 185 1.74 -14.75 -25.79
N PRO A 186 1.44 -13.72 -26.61
CA PRO A 186 1.86 -12.33 -26.34
C PRO A 186 1.41 -11.77 -24.98
N LEU A 187 0.20 -12.11 -24.52
CA LEU A 187 -0.29 -11.73 -23.20
C LEU A 187 0.54 -12.40 -22.09
N GLY A 188 0.70 -13.73 -22.17
CA GLY A 188 1.46 -14.52 -21.20
C GLY A 188 2.95 -14.13 -21.13
N GLN A 189 3.56 -13.82 -22.27
CA GLN A 189 4.94 -13.32 -22.33
C GLN A 189 5.10 -11.94 -21.67
N SER A 190 4.12 -11.04 -21.84
CA SER A 190 4.14 -9.73 -21.17
C SER A 190 4.06 -9.89 -19.66
N VAL A 191 3.13 -10.73 -19.17
CA VAL A 191 3.00 -11.07 -17.75
C VAL A 191 4.28 -11.72 -17.20
N THR A 192 4.86 -12.67 -17.94
CA THR A 192 6.08 -13.37 -17.54
C THR A 192 7.26 -12.42 -17.42
N GLY A 193 7.47 -11.58 -18.44
CA GLY A 193 8.55 -10.59 -18.43
C GLY A 193 8.37 -9.53 -17.34
N PHE A 194 7.13 -9.10 -17.11
CA PHE A 194 6.78 -8.20 -16.02
C PHE A 194 7.14 -8.80 -14.66
N LEU A 195 6.66 -10.02 -14.36
CA LEU A 195 6.91 -10.64 -13.05
C LEU A 195 8.39 -10.95 -12.86
N ALA A 196 9.12 -11.39 -13.88
CA ALA A 196 10.57 -11.58 -13.79
C ALA A 196 11.31 -10.26 -13.44
N ALA A 197 10.94 -9.15 -14.08
CA ALA A 197 11.52 -7.85 -13.78
C ALA A 197 11.10 -7.30 -12.42
N TYR A 198 9.82 -7.46 -12.05
CA TYR A 198 9.23 -6.88 -10.85
C TYR A 198 9.66 -7.61 -9.56
N LEU A 199 9.69 -8.95 -9.60
CA LEU A 199 9.92 -9.80 -8.43
C LEU A 199 11.35 -10.32 -8.31
N ALA A 200 12.03 -10.53 -9.44
CA ALA A 200 13.40 -11.04 -9.45
C ALA A 200 14.44 -10.02 -9.95
N GLY A 201 14.01 -8.80 -10.31
CA GLY A 201 14.91 -7.79 -10.86
C GLY A 201 15.54 -8.19 -12.21
N GLN A 202 14.95 -9.16 -12.92
CA GLN A 202 15.50 -9.69 -14.17
C GLN A 202 14.92 -8.94 -15.39
N GLY A 203 15.78 -8.29 -16.16
CA GLY A 203 15.38 -7.56 -17.36
C GLY A 203 14.99 -6.11 -17.09
N GLN A 204 14.18 -5.53 -17.97
CA GLN A 204 13.79 -4.11 -17.93
C GLN A 204 12.29 -3.99 -17.72
N LEU A 205 11.88 -3.51 -16.54
CA LEU A 205 10.47 -3.36 -16.16
C LEU A 205 9.70 -2.48 -17.16
N ASP A 206 10.31 -1.37 -17.58
CA ASP A 206 9.72 -0.36 -18.48
C ASP A 206 9.21 -0.91 -19.81
N ARG A 207 9.70 -2.09 -20.24
CA ARG A 207 9.25 -2.74 -21.47
C ARG A 207 7.84 -3.35 -21.35
N PHE A 208 7.47 -3.73 -20.13
CA PHE A 208 6.25 -4.45 -19.82
C PHE A 208 5.20 -3.57 -19.18
N VAL A 209 5.51 -2.37 -18.72
CA VAL A 209 4.56 -1.49 -18.04
C VAL A 209 4.06 -0.37 -18.94
N SER A 210 2.80 0.03 -18.74
CA SER A 210 2.23 1.16 -19.48
C SER A 210 2.88 2.48 -19.05
N PRO A 211 3.11 3.43 -19.98
CA PRO A 211 3.63 4.74 -19.61
C PRO A 211 2.71 5.46 -18.62
N GLY A 212 3.31 5.97 -17.54
CA GLY A 212 2.57 6.60 -16.44
C GLY A 212 2.04 5.63 -15.39
N ALA A 213 2.15 4.31 -15.59
CA ALA A 213 1.92 3.33 -14.53
C ALA A 213 2.96 3.51 -13.42
N SER A 214 2.49 3.71 -12.18
CA SER A 214 3.36 3.81 -11.01
C SER A 214 3.28 2.51 -10.23
N LEU A 215 4.34 1.70 -10.33
CA LEU A 215 4.48 0.44 -9.61
C LEU A 215 5.72 0.51 -8.73
N ALA A 216 5.51 0.43 -7.41
CA ALA A 216 6.62 0.43 -6.47
C ALA A 216 7.27 -0.96 -6.45
N LEU A 217 8.52 -1.03 -6.93
CA LEU A 217 9.29 -2.28 -6.89
C LEU A 217 9.58 -2.74 -5.46
N PRO A 218 9.36 -4.03 -5.13
CA PRO A 218 9.88 -4.64 -3.91
C PRO A 218 11.40 -4.47 -3.84
N ARG A 219 11.90 -3.97 -2.70
CA ARG A 219 13.34 -3.78 -2.47
C ARG A 219 13.74 -4.31 -1.09
N PRO A 220 14.69 -5.27 -1.01
CA PRO A 220 15.34 -5.96 -2.14
C PRO A 220 14.35 -6.82 -2.94
N ALA A 221 14.76 -7.29 -4.13
CA ALA A 221 13.96 -8.23 -4.91
C ALA A 221 13.76 -9.51 -4.07
N PRO A 222 12.50 -9.97 -3.85
CA PRO A 222 12.22 -11.10 -2.98
C PRO A 222 12.70 -12.44 -3.54
N TYR A 223 12.84 -12.54 -4.87
CA TYR A 223 13.19 -13.78 -5.55
C TYR A 223 14.42 -13.60 -6.44
N THR A 224 15.09 -14.71 -6.73
CA THR A 224 16.20 -14.81 -7.69
C THR A 224 15.72 -15.25 -9.08
N ALA A 225 14.58 -15.95 -9.15
CA ALA A 225 13.94 -16.37 -10.38
C ALA A 225 12.41 -16.45 -10.21
N VAL A 226 11.67 -16.26 -11.30
CA VAL A 226 10.21 -16.41 -11.33
C VAL A 226 9.80 -17.22 -12.55
N GLN A 227 8.81 -18.11 -12.37
CA GLN A 227 8.19 -18.88 -13.44
C GLN A 227 6.67 -18.73 -13.36
N VAL A 228 6.05 -18.22 -14.41
CA VAL A 228 4.59 -18.20 -14.52
C VAL A 228 4.06 -19.61 -14.76
N ALA A 229 3.13 -20.04 -13.92
CA ALA A 229 2.50 -21.36 -14.00
C ALA A 229 1.16 -21.29 -14.75
N GLU A 230 0.37 -20.24 -14.50
CA GLU A 230 -0.94 -20.07 -15.11
C GLU A 230 -1.25 -18.58 -15.29
N VAL A 231 -1.90 -18.23 -16.40
CA VAL A 231 -2.50 -16.92 -16.61
C VAL A 231 -3.96 -17.14 -17.00
N ARG A 232 -4.88 -16.57 -16.23
CA ARG A 232 -6.31 -16.59 -16.52
C ARG A 232 -6.81 -15.17 -16.74
N THR A 233 -7.80 -14.98 -17.60
CA THR A 233 -8.40 -13.67 -17.89
C THR A 233 -9.88 -13.65 -17.56
N HIS A 234 -10.39 -12.48 -17.18
CA HIS A 234 -11.82 -12.26 -16.99
C HIS A 234 -12.52 -12.14 -18.35
N GLU A 235 -11.91 -11.37 -19.25
CA GLU A 235 -12.43 -11.14 -20.58
C GLU A 235 -12.24 -12.38 -21.45
N LYS A 236 -13.25 -12.62 -22.29
CA LYS A 236 -13.21 -13.63 -23.35
C LYS A 236 -12.58 -13.04 -24.59
N PHE A 237 -11.79 -13.88 -25.25
CA PHE A 237 -11.14 -13.53 -26.51
C PHE A 237 -11.65 -14.43 -27.62
N GLU A 238 -11.94 -13.83 -28.77
CA GLU A 238 -12.05 -14.61 -30.00
C GLU A 238 -10.68 -15.22 -30.35
N PRO A 239 -10.63 -16.37 -31.04
CA PRO A 239 -9.38 -17.02 -31.42
C PRO A 239 -8.39 -16.04 -32.09
N GLY A 240 -7.19 -15.92 -31.50
CA GLY A 240 -6.12 -15.05 -32.00
C GLY A 240 -6.21 -13.57 -31.58
N GLN A 241 -7.32 -13.11 -30.99
CA GLN A 241 -7.48 -11.73 -30.53
C GLN A 241 -6.46 -11.37 -29.44
N ALA A 242 -6.23 -12.28 -28.48
CA ALA A 242 -5.22 -12.08 -27.44
C ALA A 242 -3.78 -12.00 -28.00
N ALA A 243 -3.52 -12.59 -29.18
CA ALA A 243 -2.22 -12.56 -29.82
C ALA A 243 -1.96 -11.28 -30.63
N ARG A 244 -3.02 -10.61 -31.09
CA ARG A 244 -2.95 -9.34 -31.83
C ARG A 244 -4.00 -8.39 -31.28
N PRO A 245 -3.74 -7.83 -30.09
CA PRO A 245 -4.75 -7.04 -29.42
C PRO A 245 -4.93 -5.68 -30.10
N VAL A 246 -6.17 -5.18 -30.08
CA VAL A 246 -6.50 -3.84 -30.57
C VAL A 246 -6.05 -2.82 -29.54
N ASP A 247 -5.39 -1.75 -29.97
CA ASP A 247 -4.95 -0.68 -29.07
C ASP A 247 -6.11 -0.12 -28.22
N GLY A 248 -5.85 0.07 -26.93
CA GLY A 248 -6.83 0.48 -25.94
C GLY A 248 -7.65 -0.67 -25.34
N THR A 249 -7.51 -1.92 -25.82
CA THR A 249 -8.15 -3.08 -25.19
C THR A 249 -7.62 -3.23 -23.76
N VAL A 250 -8.53 -3.37 -22.80
CA VAL A 250 -8.21 -3.64 -21.39
C VAL A 250 -8.52 -5.10 -21.09
N VAL A 251 -7.65 -5.74 -20.32
CA VAL A 251 -7.88 -7.11 -19.82
C VAL A 251 -7.49 -7.20 -18.34
N HIS A 252 -8.30 -7.89 -17.56
CA HIS A 252 -8.01 -8.27 -16.20
C HIS A 252 -7.51 -9.71 -16.18
N SER A 253 -6.30 -9.93 -15.67
CA SER A 253 -5.72 -11.26 -15.54
C SER A 253 -5.47 -11.63 -14.08
N PHE A 254 -5.67 -12.89 -13.75
CA PHE A 254 -5.17 -13.51 -12.53
C PHE A 254 -4.04 -14.47 -12.91
N THR A 255 -2.87 -14.25 -12.34
CA THR A 255 -1.65 -14.99 -12.67
C THR A 255 -1.13 -15.71 -11.45
N ARG A 256 -0.87 -17.00 -11.60
CA ARG A 256 -0.11 -17.79 -10.63
C ARG A 256 1.30 -18.00 -11.12
N ALA A 257 2.28 -17.74 -10.27
CA ALA A 257 3.69 -17.97 -10.54
C ALA A 257 4.38 -18.63 -9.35
N TRP A 258 5.57 -19.17 -9.61
CA TRP A 258 6.50 -19.64 -8.60
C TRP A 258 7.67 -18.66 -8.52
N GLY A 259 8.00 -18.20 -7.32
CA GLY A 259 9.22 -17.43 -7.05
C GLY A 259 10.22 -18.28 -6.30
N TRP A 260 11.48 -18.31 -6.74
CA TRP A 260 12.58 -18.99 -6.04
C TRP A 260 13.41 -17.97 -5.27
N ASP A 261 13.65 -18.22 -3.98
CA ASP A 261 14.51 -17.37 -3.18
C ASP A 261 16.01 -17.68 -3.40
N ALA A 262 16.89 -17.00 -2.67
CA ALA A 262 18.34 -17.21 -2.75
C ALA A 262 18.80 -18.59 -2.24
N THR A 263 17.96 -19.30 -1.52
CA THR A 263 18.21 -20.66 -1.01
C THR A 263 17.64 -21.74 -1.92
N GLY A 264 17.01 -21.35 -3.03
CA GLY A 264 16.39 -22.24 -4.00
C GLY A 264 15.03 -22.81 -3.56
N GLN A 265 14.45 -22.29 -2.46
CA GLN A 265 13.08 -22.65 -2.08
C GLN A 265 12.09 -21.90 -2.96
N ASN A 266 11.01 -22.56 -3.36
CA ASN A 266 9.96 -21.93 -4.14
C ASN A 266 8.75 -21.56 -3.29
N THR A 267 8.09 -20.46 -3.66
CA THR A 267 6.86 -19.98 -3.04
C THR A 267 5.87 -19.64 -4.16
N PRO A 268 4.61 -20.09 -4.08
CA PRO A 268 3.59 -19.65 -5.03
C PRO A 268 3.23 -18.19 -4.76
N VAL A 269 3.07 -17.42 -5.82
CA VAL A 269 2.61 -16.04 -5.77
C VAL A 269 1.49 -15.83 -6.78
N ASP A 270 0.43 -15.16 -6.33
CA ASP A 270 -0.73 -14.85 -7.15
C ASP A 270 -0.80 -13.32 -7.38
N TYR A 271 -1.10 -12.91 -8.61
CA TYR A 271 -1.21 -11.51 -9.02
C TYR A 271 -2.49 -11.27 -9.81
N ALA A 272 -3.32 -10.36 -9.33
CA ALA A 272 -4.36 -9.75 -10.13
C ALA A 272 -3.77 -8.53 -10.84
N LEU A 273 -3.85 -8.51 -12.17
CA LEU A 273 -3.23 -7.48 -13.02
C LEU A 273 -4.27 -6.91 -13.96
N THR A 274 -4.15 -5.62 -14.25
CA THR A 274 -4.81 -4.99 -15.40
C THR A 274 -3.77 -4.71 -16.46
N LEU A 275 -4.01 -5.22 -17.66
CA LEU A 275 -3.19 -4.98 -18.84
C LEU A 275 -3.96 -4.14 -19.86
N VAL A 276 -3.22 -3.32 -20.59
CA VAL A 276 -3.74 -2.49 -21.68
C VAL A 276 -2.94 -2.78 -22.94
N ALA A 277 -3.65 -2.97 -24.05
CA ALA A 277 -3.04 -3.14 -25.35
C ALA A 277 -2.60 -1.78 -25.93
N ARG A 278 -1.37 -1.72 -26.42
CA ARG A 278 -0.81 -0.53 -27.07
C ARG A 278 0.24 -0.93 -28.09
N ALA A 279 0.18 -0.36 -29.29
CA ALA A 279 1.06 -0.70 -30.39
C ALA A 279 1.13 -2.22 -30.64
N GLY A 280 -0.02 -2.91 -30.54
CA GLY A 280 -0.13 -4.35 -30.76
C GLY A 280 0.54 -5.25 -29.70
N ARG A 281 0.91 -4.70 -28.53
CA ARG A 281 1.43 -5.47 -27.40
C ARG A 281 0.65 -5.19 -26.12
N TRP A 282 0.67 -6.16 -25.21
CA TRP A 282 0.10 -6.00 -23.88
C TRP A 282 1.12 -5.34 -22.95
N GLU A 283 0.67 -4.35 -22.19
CA GLU A 283 1.43 -3.69 -21.14
C GLU A 283 0.67 -3.80 -19.82
N ILE A 284 1.38 -4.01 -18.71
CA ILE A 284 0.83 -4.00 -17.36
C ILE A 284 0.60 -2.54 -16.96
N ASN A 285 -0.65 -2.21 -16.69
CA ASN A 285 -1.06 -0.89 -16.25
C ASN A 285 -1.16 -0.81 -14.71
N ARG A 286 -1.55 -1.91 -14.06
CA ARG A 286 -1.80 -1.94 -12.61
C ARG A 286 -1.66 -3.34 -12.01
N ILE A 287 -1.15 -3.42 -10.79
CA ILE A 287 -1.37 -4.55 -9.89
C ILE A 287 -2.63 -4.22 -9.08
N GLU A 288 -3.65 -5.05 -9.20
CA GLU A 288 -4.91 -4.83 -8.50
C GLU A 288 -4.77 -5.14 -7.01
N PRO A 289 -5.40 -4.34 -6.13
CA PRO A 289 -5.36 -4.58 -4.69
C PRO A 289 -6.14 -5.84 -4.28
N ALA A 290 -7.05 -6.32 -5.12
CA ALA A 290 -7.81 -7.56 -4.93
C ALA A 290 -8.18 -8.16 -6.30
N PRO A 291 -8.28 -9.50 -6.40
CA PRO A 291 -8.80 -10.15 -7.59
C PRO A 291 -10.30 -9.90 -7.77
N LEU A 292 -10.79 -10.04 -9.01
CA LEU A 292 -12.22 -10.08 -9.29
C LEU A 292 -12.82 -11.36 -8.70
N ILE A 293 -13.92 -11.19 -7.97
CA ILE A 293 -14.68 -12.29 -7.36
C ILE A 293 -15.87 -12.59 -8.26
N ALA A 294 -16.20 -13.87 -8.45
CA ALA A 294 -17.41 -14.27 -9.17
C ALA A 294 -18.65 -13.71 -8.45
N GLY A 295 -19.61 -13.18 -9.21
CA GLY A 295 -20.83 -12.63 -8.65
C GLY A 295 -21.60 -13.68 -7.84
N ARG A 296 -22.06 -13.30 -6.64
CA ARG A 296 -23.10 -14.05 -5.92
C ARG A 296 -24.47 -13.80 -6.54
#